data_AF-A0A9P8LKH5-F1
#
_entry.id   AF-A0A9P8LKH5-F1
#
_cell.length_a   1.000
_cell.length_b   1.000
_cell.length_c   1.000
_cell.angle_alpha   90.00
_cell.angle_beta   90.00
_cell.angle_gamma   90.00
#
_symmetry.space_group_name_H-M   'P 1'
#
loop_
_entity.id
_entity.type
_entity.pdbx_description
1 polymer ?
#
loop_
_entity_poly.entity_id
_entity_poly.type
_entity_poly.pdbx_seq_one_letter_code
_entity_poly.pdbx_strand_id
1 'polypeptide(L)'
;MNPTGTCTKLNTNCKAGHFCPTSGMDTVNCIPCEQDMKFGQGCYCVDEMVTTNCKTCAGGTCATCLPGSFLNGNICSRCSKGCAECSGADSCQKCADGFIMEGGKCVRVCGSNKDCEDEVSKFCEISSKRCVKCADKCSICSSATFCNACDGSTHITTIHGTCTLLCEGMGNGNYCKDGSPTACVAGLDSACQCGVASNCASCNSSSNGCETCLPNVVKGDDGACSACAVGYKFIGDMCWADQQGSEANKIGTGAIVGIVVGVLAVVVAVGGGLAYYFIRKGKK
;
A
#
# COMPACT_ATOMS: atom_id res chain seq x y z
N MET A 1 16.65 -30.52 -28.61
CA MET A 1 16.96 -30.30 -27.19
C MET A 1 17.23 -28.82 -27.00
N ASN A 2 16.68 -28.18 -25.97
CA ASN A 2 16.96 -26.78 -25.68
C ASN A 2 18.39 -26.66 -25.10
N PRO A 3 19.35 -25.99 -25.77
CA PRO A 3 20.76 -25.98 -25.36
C PRO A 3 21.00 -25.23 -24.05
N THR A 4 20.09 -24.34 -23.64
CA THR A 4 20.21 -23.52 -22.44
C THR A 4 19.43 -24.08 -21.25
N GLY A 5 18.51 -25.02 -21.50
CA GLY A 5 17.50 -25.45 -20.54
C GLY A 5 16.30 -24.49 -20.42
N THR A 6 15.31 -24.91 -19.64
CA THR A 6 14.11 -24.12 -19.31
C THR A 6 13.94 -24.02 -17.81
N CYS A 7 13.19 -23.03 -17.35
CA CYS A 7 12.96 -22.82 -15.92
C CYS A 7 11.60 -22.20 -15.62
N THR A 8 11.22 -22.30 -14.34
CA THR A 8 10.14 -21.55 -13.70
C THR A 8 10.64 -21.11 -12.32
N LYS A 9 9.80 -20.44 -11.52
CA LYS A 9 10.11 -20.15 -10.10
C LYS A 9 10.46 -21.39 -9.28
N LEU A 10 9.87 -22.55 -9.59
CA LEU A 10 10.07 -23.80 -8.84
C LEU A 10 10.96 -24.81 -9.57
N ASN A 11 11.14 -24.64 -10.88
CA ASN A 11 11.89 -25.56 -11.70
C ASN A 11 13.22 -24.94 -12.14
N THR A 12 14.32 -25.58 -11.74
CA THR A 12 15.68 -25.06 -11.92
C THR A 12 16.47 -25.82 -12.99
N ASN A 13 15.92 -26.03 -14.18
CA ASN A 13 16.57 -26.85 -15.22
C ASN A 13 17.51 -26.08 -16.17
N CYS A 14 18.07 -24.94 -15.75
CA CYS A 14 19.02 -24.19 -16.57
C CYS A 14 20.38 -24.88 -16.65
N LYS A 15 21.03 -24.78 -17.80
CA LYS A 15 22.40 -25.27 -18.01
C LYS A 15 23.44 -24.27 -17.52
N ALA A 16 24.65 -24.77 -17.24
CA ALA A 16 25.74 -23.95 -16.76
C ALA A 16 25.98 -22.72 -17.67
N GLY A 17 26.26 -21.56 -17.07
CA GLY A 17 26.42 -20.29 -17.77
C GLY A 17 25.11 -19.57 -18.14
N HIS A 18 23.96 -20.10 -17.72
CA HIS A 18 22.65 -19.48 -17.91
C HIS A 18 21.95 -19.21 -16.57
N PHE A 19 20.93 -18.35 -16.59
CA PHE A 19 20.06 -18.06 -15.47
C PHE A 19 18.58 -18.08 -15.87
N CYS A 20 17.72 -18.13 -14.86
CA CYS A 20 16.27 -18.09 -15.03
C CYS A 20 15.75 -16.65 -15.03
N PRO A 21 15.19 -16.13 -16.14
CA PRO A 21 14.73 -14.73 -16.22
C PRO A 21 13.39 -14.48 -15.53
N THR A 22 12.62 -15.53 -15.23
CA THR A 22 11.28 -15.41 -14.64
C THR A 22 11.28 -15.66 -13.14
N SER A 23 10.41 -14.96 -12.42
CA SER A 23 9.99 -15.27 -11.05
C SER A 23 8.57 -15.88 -10.99
N GLY A 24 7.98 -16.18 -12.14
CA GLY A 24 6.64 -16.74 -12.30
C GLY A 24 6.62 -18.26 -12.52
N MET A 25 5.43 -18.80 -12.74
CA MET A 25 5.23 -20.24 -12.97
C MET A 25 5.32 -20.64 -14.44
N ASP A 26 5.33 -19.67 -15.35
CA ASP A 26 5.45 -19.92 -16.78
C ASP A 26 6.82 -20.46 -17.13
N THR A 27 6.84 -21.50 -17.97
CA THR A 27 8.09 -22.09 -18.44
C THR A 27 8.73 -21.18 -19.48
N VAL A 28 9.95 -20.72 -19.18
CA VAL A 28 10.72 -19.86 -20.08
C VAL A 28 12.07 -20.49 -20.40
N ASN A 29 12.69 -20.05 -21.49
CA ASN A 29 14.06 -20.41 -21.81
C ASN A 29 15.03 -19.69 -20.88
N CYS A 30 16.04 -20.41 -20.42
CA CYS A 30 17.14 -19.79 -19.67
C CYS A 30 17.99 -18.91 -20.59
N ILE A 31 18.56 -17.84 -20.05
CA ILE A 31 19.34 -16.86 -20.80
C ILE A 31 20.74 -16.68 -20.20
N PRO A 32 21.75 -16.18 -20.94
CA PRO A 32 23.13 -16.08 -20.45
C PRO A 32 23.29 -15.18 -19.22
N CYS A 33 24.16 -15.58 -18.28
CA CYS A 33 24.34 -14.92 -16.96
C CYS A 33 24.86 -13.48 -16.99
N GLU A 34 25.22 -12.91 -18.14
CA GLU A 34 25.74 -11.53 -18.20
C GLU A 34 24.67 -10.50 -18.54
N GLN A 35 23.43 -10.94 -18.78
CA GLN A 35 22.30 -10.05 -19.08
C GLN A 35 21.74 -9.38 -17.81
N ASP A 36 20.60 -8.68 -17.91
CA ASP A 36 19.97 -7.82 -16.89
C ASP A 36 19.46 -8.54 -15.62
N MET A 37 20.22 -9.49 -15.09
CA MET A 37 19.96 -10.21 -13.85
C MET A 37 19.69 -9.24 -12.71
N LYS A 38 18.62 -9.54 -11.97
CA LYS A 38 18.19 -8.77 -10.80
C LYS A 38 18.63 -9.47 -9.53
N PHE A 39 18.79 -8.69 -8.47
CA PHE A 39 19.05 -9.23 -7.14
C PHE A 39 18.01 -10.28 -6.75
N GLY A 40 18.46 -11.41 -6.22
CA GLY A 40 17.65 -12.61 -5.96
C GLY A 40 17.66 -13.65 -7.08
N GLN A 41 18.01 -13.29 -8.32
CA GLN A 41 18.34 -14.25 -9.38
C GLN A 41 19.79 -14.70 -9.24
N GLY A 42 20.22 -15.66 -10.05
CA GLY A 42 21.61 -16.09 -10.04
C GLY A 42 21.98 -17.00 -11.19
N CYS A 43 23.26 -16.96 -11.55
CA CYS A 43 23.84 -17.84 -12.54
C CYS A 43 23.88 -19.30 -12.07
N TYR A 44 23.66 -20.21 -13.00
CA TYR A 44 23.88 -21.63 -12.80
C TYR A 44 25.35 -21.89 -13.15
N CYS A 45 26.20 -22.09 -12.14
CA CYS A 45 27.62 -22.38 -12.36
C CYS A 45 27.86 -23.86 -12.69
N VAL A 46 26.93 -24.71 -12.29
CA VAL A 46 26.81 -26.09 -12.72
C VAL A 46 25.37 -26.32 -13.18
N ASP A 47 25.17 -27.33 -14.02
CA ASP A 47 23.85 -27.67 -14.54
C ASP A 47 22.83 -27.84 -13.41
N GLU A 48 21.67 -27.22 -13.59
CA GLU A 48 20.45 -27.41 -12.80
C GLU A 48 20.56 -26.95 -11.32
N MET A 49 21.69 -26.35 -10.94
CA MET A 49 21.95 -25.81 -9.61
C MET A 49 22.19 -24.29 -9.68
N VAL A 50 21.20 -23.53 -9.22
CA VAL A 50 21.30 -22.07 -9.15
C VAL A 50 22.23 -21.64 -8.01
N THR A 51 23.16 -20.71 -8.31
CA THR A 51 23.87 -19.98 -7.25
C THR A 51 23.24 -18.60 -7.13
N THR A 52 22.35 -18.42 -6.15
CA THR A 52 21.64 -17.15 -5.93
C THR A 52 22.61 -15.98 -5.79
N ASN A 53 22.28 -14.86 -6.42
CA ASN A 53 23.06 -13.64 -6.54
C ASN A 53 24.41 -13.79 -7.27
N CYS A 54 24.70 -14.94 -7.88
CA CYS A 54 25.90 -15.09 -8.68
C CYS A 54 25.75 -14.39 -10.03
N LYS A 55 26.73 -13.55 -10.38
CA LYS A 55 26.80 -12.84 -11.66
C LYS A 55 27.57 -13.63 -12.71
N THR A 56 28.78 -14.07 -12.40
CA THR A 56 29.61 -14.85 -13.32
C THR A 56 30.22 -16.05 -12.60
N CYS A 57 30.52 -17.10 -13.36
CA CYS A 57 31.10 -18.33 -12.84
C CYS A 57 32.53 -18.52 -13.35
N ALA A 58 33.38 -19.15 -12.53
CA ALA A 58 34.70 -19.64 -12.90
C ALA A 58 34.89 -21.04 -12.30
N GLY A 59 35.29 -22.01 -13.12
CA GLY A 59 35.58 -23.37 -12.67
C GLY A 59 34.40 -24.06 -11.96
N GLY A 60 33.17 -23.82 -12.39
CA GLY A 60 31.96 -24.40 -11.77
C GLY A 60 31.52 -23.72 -10.47
N THR A 61 32.19 -22.64 -10.06
CA THR A 61 31.87 -21.88 -8.84
C THR A 61 31.58 -20.43 -9.16
N CYS A 62 30.96 -19.69 -8.23
CA CYS A 62 30.72 -18.27 -8.44
C CYS A 62 32.02 -17.46 -8.35
N ALA A 63 32.26 -16.60 -9.33
CA ALA A 63 33.43 -15.74 -9.40
C ALA A 63 33.11 -14.28 -9.04
N THR A 64 31.95 -13.78 -9.46
CA THR A 64 31.48 -12.42 -9.12
C THR A 64 30.03 -12.43 -8.73
N CYS A 65 29.65 -11.53 -7.83
CA CYS A 65 28.30 -11.42 -7.29
C CYS A 65 27.54 -10.22 -7.88
N LEU A 66 26.21 -10.31 -7.90
CA LEU A 66 25.33 -9.21 -8.26
C LEU A 66 25.39 -8.09 -7.20
N PRO A 67 25.12 -6.82 -7.57
CA PRO A 67 24.99 -5.73 -6.61
C PRO A 67 24.02 -6.07 -5.49
N GLY A 68 24.35 -5.69 -4.26
CA GLY A 68 23.65 -6.07 -3.03
C GLY A 68 24.17 -7.37 -2.40
N SER A 69 25.22 -7.96 -2.95
CA SER A 69 25.89 -9.13 -2.38
C SER A 69 27.41 -9.09 -2.55
N PHE A 70 28.11 -9.89 -1.75
CA PHE A 70 29.57 -10.03 -1.77
C PHE A 70 29.96 -11.51 -1.85
N LEU A 71 31.13 -11.77 -2.43
CA LEU A 71 31.66 -13.12 -2.55
C LEU A 71 32.17 -13.60 -1.18
N ASN A 72 31.62 -14.70 -0.69
CA ASN A 72 32.02 -15.34 0.55
C ASN A 72 32.36 -16.81 0.25
N GLY A 73 33.64 -17.09 0.01
CA GLY A 73 34.07 -18.35 -0.58
C GLY A 73 33.56 -18.49 -2.01
N ASN A 74 32.71 -19.50 -2.26
CA ASN A 74 32.18 -19.80 -3.61
C ASN A 74 30.70 -19.39 -3.77
N ILE A 75 30.13 -18.72 -2.77
CA ILE A 75 28.72 -18.29 -2.76
C ILE A 75 28.62 -16.77 -2.57
N CYS A 76 27.50 -16.20 -3.00
CA CYS A 76 27.21 -14.79 -2.82
C CYS A 76 26.34 -14.57 -1.57
N SER A 77 26.93 -13.96 -0.55
CA SER A 77 26.23 -13.57 0.67
C SER A 77 25.64 -12.17 0.52
N ARG A 78 24.46 -11.94 1.08
CA ARG A 78 23.78 -10.64 0.95
C ARG A 78 24.48 -9.57 1.78
N CYS A 79 24.55 -8.36 1.24
CA CYS A 79 24.89 -7.17 2.03
C CYS A 79 23.75 -6.82 2.99
N SER A 80 24.04 -5.94 3.96
CA SER A 80 23.02 -5.24 4.75
C SER A 80 21.94 -4.59 3.86
N LYS A 81 20.71 -4.49 4.38
CA LYS A 81 19.57 -3.89 3.67
C LYS A 81 19.95 -2.50 3.13
N GLY A 82 19.60 -2.24 1.87
CA GLY A 82 19.84 -0.95 1.21
C GLY A 82 21.28 -0.73 0.75
N CYS A 83 22.18 -1.69 0.95
CA CYS A 83 23.55 -1.62 0.47
C CYS A 83 23.70 -2.21 -0.94
N ALA A 84 24.36 -1.50 -1.85
CA ALA A 84 24.67 -1.97 -3.20
C ALA A 84 26.04 -2.64 -3.30
N GLU A 85 27.04 -2.17 -2.56
CA GLU A 85 28.40 -2.71 -2.56
C GLU A 85 28.88 -2.86 -1.12
N CYS A 86 29.32 -4.06 -0.75
CA CYS A 86 29.84 -4.34 0.58
C CYS A 86 31.02 -5.33 0.51
N SER A 87 31.91 -5.26 1.50
CA SER A 87 33.01 -6.23 1.68
C SER A 87 32.67 -7.34 2.68
N GLY A 88 31.48 -7.27 3.27
CA GLY A 88 30.98 -8.17 4.31
C GLY A 88 29.55 -7.80 4.68
N ALA A 89 28.87 -8.64 5.45
CA ALA A 89 27.45 -8.47 5.78
C ALA A 89 27.14 -7.09 6.40
N ASP A 90 28.02 -6.60 7.28
CA ASP A 90 27.87 -5.32 8.00
C ASP A 90 28.85 -4.23 7.51
N SER A 91 29.57 -4.48 6.40
CA SER A 91 30.61 -3.58 5.88
C SER A 91 30.16 -2.93 4.58
N CYS A 92 29.10 -2.13 4.66
CA CYS A 92 28.58 -1.44 3.49
C CYS A 92 29.52 -0.32 3.02
N GLN A 93 29.89 -0.35 1.75
CA GLN A 93 30.77 0.63 1.13
C GLN A 93 29.97 1.66 0.31
N LYS A 94 28.84 1.24 -0.26
CA LYS A 94 27.97 2.09 -1.08
C LYS A 94 26.52 1.67 -0.96
N CYS A 95 25.65 2.66 -0.76
CA CYS A 95 24.22 2.45 -0.71
C CYS A 95 23.61 2.27 -2.10
N ALA A 96 22.54 1.48 -2.16
CA ALA A 96 21.71 1.33 -3.34
C ALA A 96 20.90 2.60 -3.62
N ASP A 97 20.37 2.70 -4.84
CA ASP A 97 19.53 3.83 -5.24
C ASP A 97 18.33 3.98 -4.28
N GLY A 98 18.06 5.23 -3.88
CA GLY A 98 17.05 5.55 -2.87
C GLY A 98 17.51 5.37 -1.43
N PHE A 99 18.78 5.05 -1.17
CA PHE A 99 19.37 4.99 0.16
C PHE A 99 20.57 5.93 0.32
N ILE A 100 20.80 6.40 1.54
CA ILE A 100 21.95 7.23 1.90
C ILE A 100 22.70 6.64 3.09
N MET A 101 24.00 6.88 3.16
CA MET A 101 24.85 6.37 4.23
C MET A 101 24.74 7.25 5.48
N GLU A 102 24.27 6.66 6.58
CA GLU A 102 24.17 7.30 7.90
C GLU A 102 24.69 6.34 8.98
N GLY A 103 25.71 6.75 9.73
CA GLY A 103 26.28 5.92 10.80
C GLY A 103 26.76 4.53 10.33
N GLY A 104 27.28 4.44 9.10
CA GLY A 104 27.72 3.18 8.49
C GLY A 104 26.60 2.27 7.98
N LYS A 105 25.34 2.72 8.02
CA LYS A 105 24.18 1.98 7.52
C LYS A 105 23.52 2.74 6.37
N CYS A 106 22.90 1.99 5.46
CA CYS A 106 22.11 2.57 4.39
C CYS A 106 20.68 2.79 4.87
N VAL A 107 20.28 4.05 4.95
CA VAL A 107 18.95 4.47 5.37
C VAL A 107 18.16 4.92 4.16
N ARG A 108 16.92 4.44 4.04
CA ARG A 108 16.06 4.75 2.91
C ARG A 108 15.62 6.21 2.93
N VAL A 109 15.70 6.85 1.77
CA VAL A 109 15.14 8.17 1.51
C VAL A 109 13.80 8.00 0.82
N CYS A 110 12.78 8.68 1.31
CA CYS A 110 11.45 8.65 0.74
C CYS A 110 11.03 10.05 0.26
N GLY A 111 10.25 10.10 -0.81
CA GLY A 111 9.56 11.30 -1.29
C GLY A 111 8.04 11.20 -1.14
N SER A 112 7.51 10.00 -0.92
CA SER A 112 6.10 9.70 -0.70
C SER A 112 5.93 8.42 0.10
N ASN A 113 4.73 8.15 0.62
CA ASN A 113 4.44 6.88 1.32
C ASN A 113 4.66 5.64 0.44
N LYS A 114 4.60 5.79 -0.90
CA LYS A 114 4.92 4.71 -1.84
C LYS A 114 6.36 4.21 -1.67
N ASP A 115 7.27 5.11 -1.35
CA ASP A 115 8.67 4.80 -1.06
C ASP A 115 8.87 4.25 0.35
N CYS A 116 7.82 3.81 1.05
CA CYS A 116 7.91 3.11 2.33
C CYS A 116 7.06 1.83 2.36
N GLU A 117 6.41 1.44 1.26
CA GLU A 117 5.43 0.34 1.22
C GLU A 117 6.03 -1.05 1.57
N ASP A 118 7.30 -1.30 1.24
CA ASP A 118 8.03 -2.51 1.64
C ASP A 118 8.60 -2.44 3.07
N GLU A 119 8.38 -1.34 3.78
CA GLU A 119 8.71 -1.21 5.21
C GLU A 119 7.44 -1.35 6.04
N VAL A 120 7.35 -2.45 6.80
CA VAL A 120 6.18 -2.75 7.64
C VAL A 120 5.87 -1.60 8.58
N SER A 121 4.61 -1.14 8.57
CA SER A 121 4.08 -0.13 9.50
C SER A 121 4.94 1.14 9.51
N LYS A 122 5.25 1.66 8.31
CA LYS A 122 5.94 2.95 8.16
C LYS A 122 5.26 3.86 7.15
N PHE A 123 5.47 5.16 7.32
CA PHE A 123 5.09 6.20 6.37
C PHE A 123 6.29 7.09 6.07
N CYS A 124 6.22 7.85 4.97
CA CYS A 124 7.23 8.82 4.63
C CYS A 124 7.02 10.13 5.38
N GLU A 125 7.92 10.44 6.31
CA GLU A 125 7.98 11.75 6.94
C GLU A 125 8.69 12.72 6.00
N ILE A 126 7.91 13.45 5.19
CA ILE A 126 8.40 14.32 4.11
C ILE A 126 9.42 15.35 4.59
N SER A 127 9.25 15.86 5.83
CA SER A 127 10.16 16.86 6.40
C SER A 127 11.58 16.32 6.59
N SER A 128 11.71 15.06 7.00
CA SER A 128 13.00 14.38 7.19
C SER A 128 13.43 13.54 5.97
N LYS A 129 12.49 13.28 5.05
CA LYS A 129 12.63 12.32 3.94
C LYS A 129 13.02 10.93 4.44
N ARG A 130 12.39 10.47 5.53
CA ARG A 130 12.65 9.14 6.13
C ARG A 130 11.37 8.35 6.30
N CYS A 131 11.49 7.03 6.15
CA CYS A 131 10.43 6.11 6.54
C CYS A 131 10.39 6.00 8.08
N VAL A 132 9.36 6.55 8.69
CA VAL A 132 9.15 6.57 10.13
C VAL A 132 8.04 5.59 10.48
N LYS A 133 8.18 4.91 11.63
CA LYS A 133 7.18 3.96 12.12
C LYS A 133 5.83 4.66 12.34
N CYS A 134 4.75 3.98 12.00
CA CYS A 134 3.41 4.38 12.41
C CYS A 134 3.28 4.39 13.94
N ALA A 135 2.23 5.05 14.44
CA ALA A 135 1.81 4.89 15.83
C ALA A 135 1.56 3.42 16.17
N ASP A 136 1.64 3.10 17.46
CA ASP A 136 1.37 1.75 17.92
C ASP A 136 -0.05 1.32 17.54
N LYS A 137 -0.21 0.03 17.23
CA LYS A 137 -1.48 -0.57 16.77
C LYS A 137 -1.96 -0.08 15.40
N CYS A 138 -1.13 0.66 14.68
CA CYS A 138 -1.39 1.04 13.30
C CYS A 138 -0.55 0.21 12.31
N SER A 139 -1.21 -0.49 11.38
CA SER A 139 -0.58 -1.31 10.36
C SER A 139 -0.21 -0.52 9.12
N ILE A 140 -1.05 0.45 8.72
CA ILE A 140 -0.83 1.34 7.58
C ILE A 140 -1.17 2.76 8.01
N CYS A 141 -0.26 3.70 7.86
CA CYS A 141 -0.46 5.10 8.22
C CYS A 141 -0.01 6.05 7.11
N SER A 142 -0.51 7.27 7.17
CA SER A 142 -0.10 8.37 6.29
C SER A 142 0.64 9.47 7.04
N SER A 143 0.55 9.47 8.37
CA SER A 143 1.37 10.30 9.26
C SER A 143 1.55 9.61 10.62
N ALA A 144 2.35 10.21 11.49
CA ALA A 144 2.54 9.74 12.86
C ALA A 144 1.24 9.68 13.68
N THR A 145 0.23 10.47 13.32
CA THR A 145 -1.05 10.56 14.06
C THR A 145 -2.25 10.13 13.24
N PHE A 146 -2.06 9.74 11.97
CA PHE A 146 -3.15 9.34 11.08
C PHE A 146 -2.93 7.92 10.58
N CYS A 147 -3.74 7.00 11.11
CA CYS A 147 -3.75 5.59 10.77
C CYS A 147 -4.82 5.28 9.73
N ASN A 148 -4.40 4.76 8.59
CA ASN A 148 -5.29 4.32 7.52
C ASN A 148 -5.84 2.90 7.75
N ALA A 149 -5.09 2.06 8.49
CA ALA A 149 -5.54 0.73 8.86
C ALA A 149 -4.87 0.29 10.16
N CYS A 150 -5.68 0.00 11.18
CA CYS A 150 -5.23 -0.51 12.46
C CYS A 150 -4.88 -2.00 12.40
N ASP A 151 -4.27 -2.50 13.47
CA ASP A 151 -4.14 -3.94 13.72
C ASP A 151 -5.53 -4.53 14.02
N GLY A 152 -6.16 -5.10 12.99
CA GLY A 152 -7.50 -5.67 13.07
C GLY A 152 -7.67 -6.83 14.05
N SER A 153 -6.58 -7.37 14.61
CA SER A 153 -6.65 -8.38 15.68
C SER A 153 -7.00 -7.78 17.05
N THR A 154 -6.80 -6.48 17.24
CA THR A 154 -6.97 -5.82 18.54
C THR A 154 -7.67 -4.47 18.48
N HIS A 155 -7.73 -3.82 17.31
CA HIS A 155 -8.26 -2.47 17.14
C HIS A 155 -9.12 -2.33 15.89
N ILE A 156 -10.05 -1.39 15.93
CA ILE A 156 -10.87 -0.97 14.80
C ILE A 156 -10.38 0.39 14.30
N THR A 157 -10.31 0.52 12.99
CA THR A 157 -9.97 1.78 12.33
C THR A 157 -11.20 2.69 12.30
N THR A 158 -11.03 3.94 12.74
CA THR A 158 -12.09 4.96 12.67
C THR A 158 -11.96 5.82 11.42
N ILE A 159 -13.03 6.48 10.99
CA ILE A 159 -13.05 7.44 9.86
C ILE A 159 -12.13 8.65 10.07
N HIS A 160 -11.70 8.90 11.31
CA HIS A 160 -10.79 9.98 11.67
C HIS A 160 -9.32 9.56 11.59
N GLY A 161 -9.03 8.32 11.18
CA GLY A 161 -7.69 7.80 11.10
C GLY A 161 -7.08 7.50 12.47
N THR A 162 -7.89 7.04 13.42
CA THR A 162 -7.44 6.63 14.76
C THR A 162 -7.82 5.18 15.03
N CYS A 163 -7.08 4.53 15.93
CA CYS A 163 -7.33 3.15 16.34
C CYS A 163 -8.04 3.12 17.68
N THR A 164 -9.21 2.50 17.70
CA THR A 164 -9.98 2.26 18.92
C THR A 164 -10.01 0.76 19.24
N LEU A 165 -10.30 0.37 20.49
CA LEU A 165 -10.31 -1.03 20.90
C LEU A 165 -11.32 -1.85 20.07
N LEU A 166 -10.94 -3.07 19.72
CA LEU A 166 -11.85 -4.03 19.06
C LEU A 166 -12.99 -4.40 20.01
N CYS A 167 -14.21 -4.49 19.45
CA CYS A 167 -15.37 -5.00 20.16
C CYS A 167 -15.50 -6.52 19.99
N GLU A 168 -15.67 -7.24 21.10
CA GLU A 168 -16.06 -8.65 21.06
C GLU A 168 -17.59 -8.78 20.95
N GLY A 169 -18.06 -9.75 20.15
CA GLY A 169 -19.50 -10.05 20.05
C GLY A 169 -20.33 -8.95 19.38
N MET A 170 -19.82 -8.35 18.32
CA MET A 170 -20.54 -7.34 17.53
C MET A 170 -21.80 -7.90 16.86
N GLY A 171 -22.97 -7.52 17.36
CA GLY A 171 -24.26 -7.81 16.74
C GLY A 171 -24.61 -6.84 15.60
N ASN A 172 -25.44 -7.29 14.65
CA ASN A 172 -25.93 -6.42 13.58
C ASN A 172 -26.67 -5.20 14.16
N GLY A 173 -26.51 -4.03 13.53
CA GLY A 173 -27.07 -2.77 13.99
C GLY A 173 -26.23 -2.07 15.07
N ASN A 174 -25.04 -2.58 15.40
CA ASN A 174 -24.08 -1.93 16.29
C ASN A 174 -22.80 -1.54 15.54
N TYR A 175 -22.19 -0.44 15.97
CA TYR A 175 -20.82 -0.06 15.65
C TYR A 175 -19.96 -0.18 16.92
N CYS A 176 -18.64 -0.22 16.76
CA CYS A 176 -17.76 -0.28 17.90
C CYS A 176 -17.35 1.10 18.37
N LYS A 177 -17.71 1.45 19.60
CA LYS A 177 -17.30 2.69 20.24
C LYS A 177 -16.37 2.36 21.39
N ASP A 178 -15.07 2.54 21.20
CA ASP A 178 -14.08 2.36 22.27
C ASP A 178 -14.15 0.98 22.94
N GLY A 179 -14.22 -0.08 22.12
CA GLY A 179 -14.34 -1.46 22.59
C GLY A 179 -15.73 -1.84 23.10
N SER A 180 -16.70 -0.93 23.06
CA SER A 180 -18.09 -1.18 23.49
C SER A 180 -19.06 -1.22 22.29
N PRO A 181 -19.74 -2.35 22.04
CA PRO A 181 -20.80 -2.43 21.04
C PRO A 181 -21.91 -1.41 21.35
N THR A 182 -22.16 -0.49 20.42
CA THR A 182 -23.12 0.60 20.57
C THR A 182 -24.04 0.64 19.37
N ALA A 183 -25.33 0.90 19.56
CA ALA A 183 -26.29 1.01 18.46
C ALA A 183 -25.84 2.03 17.41
N CYS A 184 -25.98 1.70 16.13
CA CYS A 184 -25.57 2.60 15.05
C CYS A 184 -26.37 3.90 15.08
N VAL A 185 -25.63 5.01 15.02
CA VAL A 185 -26.15 6.37 15.04
C VAL A 185 -25.55 7.18 13.90
N ALA A 186 -26.25 8.24 13.49
CA ALA A 186 -25.70 9.18 12.53
C ALA A 186 -24.39 9.78 13.05
N GLY A 187 -23.36 9.82 12.19
CA GLY A 187 -22.05 10.36 12.56
C GLY A 187 -21.18 9.43 13.41
N LEU A 188 -21.47 8.13 13.42
CA LEU A 188 -20.57 7.12 13.97
C LEU A 188 -19.19 7.17 13.31
N ASP A 189 -18.18 6.72 14.04
CA ASP A 189 -16.77 6.82 13.65
C ASP A 189 -16.18 5.50 13.14
N SER A 190 -16.87 4.37 13.31
CA SER A 190 -16.47 3.04 12.81
C SER A 190 -17.64 2.33 12.13
N ALA A 191 -17.35 1.35 11.27
CA ALA A 191 -18.39 0.70 10.48
C ALA A 191 -19.48 0.06 11.36
N CYS A 192 -20.74 0.33 11.00
CA CYS A 192 -21.90 -0.37 11.52
C CYS A 192 -21.92 -1.82 11.00
N GLN A 193 -22.06 -2.79 11.90
CA GLN A 193 -22.18 -4.19 11.53
C GLN A 193 -23.55 -4.45 10.91
N CYS A 194 -23.60 -4.81 9.62
CA CYS A 194 -24.84 -5.13 8.91
C CYS A 194 -24.68 -6.43 8.11
N GLY A 195 -24.63 -7.57 8.79
CA GLY A 195 -24.28 -8.84 8.16
C GLY A 195 -22.81 -8.87 7.78
N VAL A 196 -22.49 -9.16 6.52
CA VAL A 196 -21.11 -9.12 5.99
C VAL A 196 -20.82 -7.86 5.17
N ALA A 197 -21.77 -6.93 5.11
CA ALA A 197 -21.61 -5.70 4.35
C ALA A 197 -20.56 -4.78 5.00
N SER A 198 -19.63 -4.30 4.19
CA SER A 198 -18.54 -3.43 4.63
C SER A 198 -18.92 -1.95 4.59
N ASN A 199 -18.27 -1.15 5.43
CA ASN A 199 -18.34 0.31 5.44
C ASN A 199 -19.75 0.92 5.57
N CYS A 200 -20.66 0.26 6.29
CA CYS A 200 -21.98 0.80 6.56
C CYS A 200 -21.93 1.91 7.61
N ALA A 201 -22.70 2.99 7.41
CA ALA A 201 -23.03 3.97 8.45
C ALA A 201 -24.38 3.69 9.12
N SER A 202 -25.26 2.95 8.46
CA SER A 202 -26.49 2.41 9.05
C SER A 202 -26.90 1.13 8.31
N CYS A 203 -27.73 0.30 8.93
CA CYS A 203 -28.25 -0.90 8.29
C CYS A 203 -29.62 -0.70 7.66
N ASN A 204 -29.92 -1.48 6.63
CA ASN A 204 -31.27 -1.63 6.09
C ASN A 204 -32.21 -2.29 7.13
N SER A 205 -33.51 -2.36 6.82
CA SER A 205 -34.52 -2.94 7.72
C SER A 205 -34.26 -4.40 8.10
N SER A 206 -33.57 -5.17 7.26
CA SER A 206 -33.21 -6.57 7.49
C SER A 206 -31.87 -6.73 8.23
N SER A 207 -31.17 -5.64 8.54
CA SER A 207 -29.86 -5.61 9.19
C SER A 207 -28.78 -6.48 8.54
N ASN A 208 -28.90 -6.72 7.22
CA ASN A 208 -28.01 -7.60 6.44
C ASN A 208 -27.28 -6.87 5.30
N GLY A 209 -27.46 -5.57 5.20
CA GLY A 209 -26.81 -4.70 4.24
C GLY A 209 -26.85 -3.26 4.72
N CYS A 210 -26.05 -2.40 4.10
CA CYS A 210 -26.00 -0.98 4.45
C CYS A 210 -27.28 -0.28 3.94
N GLU A 211 -27.86 0.58 4.77
CA GLU A 211 -28.83 1.57 4.32
C GLU A 211 -28.07 2.78 3.78
N THR A 212 -27.18 3.33 4.60
CA THR A 212 -26.23 4.40 4.25
C THR A 212 -24.80 3.95 4.44
N CYS A 213 -23.87 4.62 3.76
CA CYS A 213 -22.45 4.31 3.79
C CYS A 213 -21.67 5.31 4.63
N LEU A 214 -20.51 4.89 5.16
CA LEU A 214 -19.52 5.79 5.75
C LEU A 214 -19.08 6.89 4.74
N PRO A 215 -18.40 7.95 5.18
CA PRO A 215 -17.84 8.93 4.26
C PRO A 215 -16.92 8.27 3.21
N ASN A 216 -16.93 8.81 2.00
CA ASN A 216 -16.02 8.46 0.89
C ASN A 216 -16.17 7.07 0.29
N VAL A 217 -17.19 6.30 0.69
CA VAL A 217 -17.58 5.04 0.07
C VAL A 217 -18.91 5.19 -0.66
N VAL A 218 -19.09 4.37 -1.69
CA VAL A 218 -20.28 4.31 -2.56
C VAL A 218 -20.97 2.97 -2.34
N LYS A 219 -22.30 3.01 -2.25
CA LYS A 219 -23.15 1.83 -2.11
C LYS A 219 -23.19 1.07 -3.44
N GLY A 220 -22.87 -0.22 -3.40
CA GLY A 220 -23.04 -1.15 -4.50
C GLY A 220 -24.46 -1.72 -4.57
N ASP A 221 -24.77 -2.37 -5.68
CA ASP A 221 -26.08 -3.02 -5.90
C ASP A 221 -26.28 -4.24 -4.96
N ASP A 222 -25.19 -4.78 -4.41
CA ASP A 222 -25.18 -5.85 -3.40
C ASP A 222 -25.56 -5.36 -1.99
N GLY A 223 -25.77 -4.05 -1.82
CA GLY A 223 -26.08 -3.43 -0.54
C GLY A 223 -24.87 -3.21 0.37
N ALA A 224 -23.65 -3.53 -0.08
CA ALA A 224 -22.42 -3.19 0.62
C ALA A 224 -21.86 -1.84 0.15
N CYS A 225 -21.02 -1.20 0.97
CA CYS A 225 -20.33 0.04 0.59
C CYS A 225 -18.90 -0.29 0.16
N SER A 226 -18.81 -0.95 -1.00
CA SER A 226 -17.62 -1.67 -1.47
C SER A 226 -16.78 -0.93 -2.51
N ALA A 227 -17.16 0.30 -2.89
CA ALA A 227 -16.39 1.14 -3.81
C ALA A 227 -16.04 2.48 -3.16
N CYS A 228 -14.89 3.06 -3.49
CA CYS A 228 -14.54 4.41 -3.05
C CYS A 228 -15.15 5.48 -3.98
N ALA A 229 -15.49 6.63 -3.41
CA ALA A 229 -15.86 7.81 -4.17
C ALA A 229 -14.68 8.34 -5.00
N VAL A 230 -14.97 9.16 -6.01
CA VAL A 230 -13.94 9.78 -6.86
C VAL A 230 -12.96 10.58 -5.99
N GLY A 231 -11.66 10.38 -6.21
CA GLY A 231 -10.59 11.00 -5.41
C GLY A 231 -10.18 10.21 -4.16
N TYR A 232 -10.79 9.04 -3.94
CA TYR A 232 -10.48 8.14 -2.82
C TYR A 232 -10.11 6.75 -3.32
N LYS A 233 -9.29 6.05 -2.53
CA LYS A 233 -8.87 4.67 -2.78
C LYS A 233 -8.89 3.85 -1.50
N PHE A 234 -9.01 2.54 -1.66
CA PHE A 234 -8.87 1.62 -0.54
C PHE A 234 -7.43 1.64 -0.03
N ILE A 235 -7.28 1.88 1.27
CA ILE A 235 -6.04 1.62 2.02
C ILE A 235 -6.46 0.85 3.27
N GLY A 236 -6.11 -0.43 3.32
CA GLY A 236 -6.81 -1.37 4.19
C GLY A 236 -8.26 -1.53 3.74
N ASP A 237 -9.21 -1.55 4.69
CA ASP A 237 -10.63 -1.79 4.43
C ASP A 237 -11.46 -0.51 4.24
N MET A 238 -10.82 0.66 4.35
CA MET A 238 -11.47 1.97 4.29
C MET A 238 -11.00 2.80 3.08
N CYS A 239 -11.83 3.77 2.68
CA CYS A 239 -11.54 4.68 1.59
C CYS A 239 -10.91 5.98 2.09
N TRP A 240 -9.68 6.22 1.64
CA TRP A 240 -8.87 7.38 2.00
C TRP A 240 -8.52 8.21 0.78
N ALA A 241 -8.26 9.50 0.98
CA ALA A 241 -7.93 10.42 -0.09
C ALA A 241 -6.69 9.95 -0.88
N ASP A 242 -6.78 9.94 -2.20
CA ASP A 242 -5.68 9.52 -3.05
C ASP A 242 -4.56 10.57 -3.06
N GLN A 243 -3.44 10.23 -2.43
CA GLN A 243 -2.26 11.09 -2.32
C GLN A 243 -1.44 11.17 -3.63
N GLN A 244 -1.93 10.66 -4.77
CA GLN A 244 -1.20 10.66 -6.06
C GLN A 244 -1.32 11.97 -6.86
N GLY A 245 -1.90 13.03 -6.30
CA GLY A 245 -1.88 14.36 -6.90
C GLY A 245 -0.58 15.13 -6.62
N SER A 246 0.46 14.87 -7.39
CA SER A 246 1.53 15.85 -7.59
C SER A 246 0.96 17.07 -8.33
N GLU A 247 0.64 18.14 -7.61
CA GLU A 247 0.98 19.47 -8.09
C GLU A 247 1.91 20.14 -7.10
N ALA A 248 3.13 20.38 -7.57
CA ALA A 248 4.04 21.33 -6.96
C ALA A 248 3.34 22.69 -6.81
N ASN A 249 3.52 23.29 -5.63
CA ASN A 249 3.04 24.61 -5.19
C ASN A 249 1.59 24.70 -4.72
N LYS A 250 1.33 24.25 -3.48
CA LYS A 250 0.63 25.11 -2.51
C LYS A 250 1.28 25.00 -1.13
N ILE A 251 1.85 26.13 -0.71
CA ILE A 251 2.23 26.41 0.67
C ILE A 251 0.95 26.56 1.51
N GLY A 252 0.97 26.05 2.76
CA GLY A 252 -0.01 26.33 3.82
C GLY A 252 -0.40 25.05 4.56
N THR A 253 0.28 24.65 5.63
CA THR A 253 0.05 25.13 7.01
C THR A 253 -1.41 25.01 7.43
N GLY A 254 -1.72 23.97 8.21
CA GLY A 254 -2.74 24.02 9.26
C GLY A 254 -4.19 23.69 8.86
N ALA A 255 -4.77 22.82 9.70
CA ALA A 255 -6.20 22.59 9.90
C ALA A 255 -6.96 21.82 8.80
N ILE A 256 -7.22 20.55 9.09
CA ILE A 256 -8.36 19.79 8.56
C ILE A 256 -9.62 20.48 9.09
N VAL A 257 -10.19 21.40 8.31
CA VAL A 257 -11.56 21.90 8.50
C VAL A 257 -12.43 21.17 7.49
N GLY A 258 -13.42 20.43 8.01
CA GLY A 258 -14.37 19.69 7.21
C GLY A 258 -15.10 20.59 6.21
N ILE A 259 -15.04 20.22 4.93
CA ILE A 259 -15.85 20.82 3.90
C ILE A 259 -17.20 20.10 3.90
N VAL A 260 -18.15 20.66 4.64
CA VAL A 260 -19.58 20.50 4.36
C VAL A 260 -19.97 21.66 3.44
N VAL A 261 -19.81 21.46 2.12
CA VAL A 261 -20.30 22.37 1.08
C VAL A 261 -20.78 21.48 -0.07
N GLY A 262 -22.02 21.48 -0.54
CA GLY A 262 -23.21 22.21 -0.17
C GLY A 262 -24.32 21.72 -1.10
N VAL A 263 -25.22 20.88 -0.60
CA VAL A 263 -26.41 20.42 -1.36
C VAL A 263 -27.57 21.43 -1.27
N LEU A 264 -27.39 22.55 -0.57
CA LEU A 264 -28.42 23.59 -0.40
C LEU A 264 -28.43 24.70 -1.47
N ALA A 265 -27.64 24.59 -2.54
CA ALA A 265 -27.63 25.60 -3.61
C ALA A 265 -28.50 25.27 -4.84
N VAL A 266 -29.08 24.07 -4.95
CA VAL A 266 -29.88 23.68 -6.13
C VAL A 266 -31.37 24.03 -5.98
N VAL A 267 -31.87 24.24 -4.75
CA VAL A 267 -33.31 24.52 -4.54
C VAL A 267 -33.69 26.00 -4.68
N VAL A 268 -32.73 26.94 -4.60
CA VAL A 268 -33.03 28.39 -4.75
C VAL A 268 -33.05 28.82 -6.23
N ALA A 269 -32.36 28.12 -7.13
CA ALA A 269 -32.32 28.47 -8.55
C ALA A 269 -33.62 28.09 -9.31
N VAL A 270 -34.36 27.08 -8.86
CA VAL A 270 -35.59 26.63 -9.53
C VAL A 270 -36.82 27.45 -9.11
N GLY A 271 -36.87 27.92 -7.87
CA GLY A 271 -37.99 28.74 -7.37
C GLY A 271 -38.01 30.19 -7.89
N GLY A 272 -36.83 30.83 -7.99
CA GLY A 272 -36.72 32.23 -8.43
C GLY A 272 -36.97 32.45 -9.93
N GLY A 273 -36.60 31.46 -10.77
CA GLY A 273 -36.77 31.54 -12.23
C GLY A 273 -38.23 31.47 -12.68
N LEU A 274 -39.05 30.66 -12.00
CA LEU A 274 -40.47 30.54 -12.32
C LEU A 274 -41.26 31.80 -11.93
N ALA A 275 -40.95 32.43 -10.79
CA ALA A 275 -41.58 33.68 -10.38
C ALA A 275 -41.28 34.84 -11.35
N TYR A 276 -40.05 34.94 -11.86
CA TYR A 276 -39.67 35.98 -12.83
C TYR A 276 -40.34 35.78 -14.20
N TYR A 277 -40.58 34.53 -14.61
CA TYR A 277 -41.23 34.21 -15.89
C TYR A 277 -42.72 34.59 -15.91
N PHE A 278 -43.45 34.41 -14.81
CA PHE A 278 -44.89 34.75 -14.75
C PHE A 278 -45.16 36.25 -14.61
N ILE A 279 -44.27 37.03 -13.97
CA ILE A 279 -44.45 38.49 -13.82
C ILE A 279 -44.30 39.22 -15.16
N ARG A 280 -43.50 38.69 -16.10
CA ARG A 280 -43.25 39.36 -17.39
C ARG A 280 -44.34 39.10 -18.44
N LYS A 281 -45.18 38.08 -18.26
CA LYS A 281 -46.28 37.75 -19.20
C LYS A 281 -47.60 38.49 -18.90
N GLY A 282 -47.70 39.21 -17.78
CA GLY A 282 -48.88 40.00 -17.39
C GLY A 282 -48.88 41.46 -17.84
N LYS A 283 -47.93 41.89 -18.69
CA LYS A 283 -47.83 43.27 -19.21
C LYS A 283 -47.70 43.37 -20.74
N LYS A 284 -48.38 42.50 -21.48
CA LYS A 284 -48.74 42.74 -22.88
C LYS A 284 -50.19 42.37 -23.11
#